data_AF-A0A151FDF6-F1
#
_entry.id   AF-A0A151FDF6-F1
#
_cell.length_a   1.000
_cell.length_b   1.000
_cell.length_c   1.000
_cell.angle_alpha   90.00
_cell.angle_beta   90.00
_cell.angle_gamma   90.00
#
_symmetry.space_group_name_H-M   'P 1'
#
loop_
_entity.id
_entity.type
_entity.pdbx_description
1 polymer ?
#
loop_
_entity_poly.entity_id
_entity_poly.type
_entity_poly.pdbx_seq_one_letter_code
_entity_poly.pdbx_strand_id
1 'polypeptide(L)'
;MRNDIRFSFFAFSHLRKPYIGGGGKRVMLEIFRALSNEYRLQIMELLYKKERRPHELEKELEMTRGGLERHLKQLVDCELIQKVSFIESGRAKVRYSLSEEAEEFFEKVKELTDTFVRTRKTPRDKREQIKLLETQVRTLYESIEEVNRRFKDGNITEREYINIKEGYLKDLIEIEKEMAQLVQPGSRTD
;
A
#
# COMPACT_ATOMS: atom_id res chain seq x y z
N MET A 1 -31.63 8.50 46.74
CA MET A 1 -30.43 9.35 46.94
C MET A 1 -29.68 9.41 45.61
N ARG A 2 -29.69 10.56 44.94
CA ARG A 2 -28.94 10.82 43.71
C ARG A 2 -27.56 11.33 44.13
N ASN A 3 -26.49 10.65 43.72
CA ASN A 3 -25.13 11.12 43.94
C ASN A 3 -24.67 11.85 42.68
N ASP A 4 -24.66 13.18 42.75
CA ASP A 4 -23.97 14.08 41.85
C ASP A 4 -22.46 13.89 41.97
N ILE A 5 -21.81 13.39 40.92
CA ILE A 5 -20.36 13.45 40.78
C ILE A 5 -20.05 14.65 39.88
N ARG A 6 -19.65 15.76 40.51
CA ARG A 6 -19.10 16.93 39.83
C ARG A 6 -17.72 16.57 39.25
N PHE A 7 -17.62 16.44 37.93
CA PHE A 7 -16.34 16.44 37.23
C PHE A 7 -15.79 17.86 37.21
N SER A 8 -14.81 18.14 38.06
CA SER A 8 -13.99 19.34 37.97
C SER A 8 -13.01 19.21 36.80
N PHE A 9 -13.36 19.82 35.67
CA PHE A 9 -12.43 20.13 34.59
C PHE A 9 -11.40 21.14 35.11
N PHE A 10 -10.22 20.67 35.51
CA PHE A 10 -9.07 21.56 35.73
C PHE A 10 -8.27 21.68 34.45
N ALA A 11 -8.46 22.81 33.78
CA ALA A 11 -7.64 23.28 32.68
C ALA A 11 -6.20 23.50 33.16
N PHE A 12 -5.26 22.74 32.60
CA PHE A 12 -3.86 23.14 32.50
C PHE A 12 -3.55 23.40 31.02
N SER A 13 -4.06 24.51 30.52
CA SER A 13 -3.32 25.32 29.56
C SER A 13 -2.06 25.86 30.29
N HIS A 14 -1.04 26.28 29.55
CA HIS A 14 0.28 26.77 30.02
C HIS A 14 1.41 25.74 29.98
N LEU A 15 1.79 25.37 28.75
CA LEU A 15 3.14 25.57 28.20
C LEU A 15 3.07 25.45 26.66
N ARG A 16 2.20 26.26 26.03
CA ARG A 16 2.25 26.49 24.59
C ARG A 16 3.43 27.42 24.33
N LYS A 17 4.50 26.93 23.70
CA LYS A 17 5.30 27.87 22.89
C LYS A 17 4.39 28.31 21.73
N PRO A 18 4.07 29.59 21.60
CA PRO A 18 3.27 30.05 20.48
C PRO A 18 4.08 29.81 19.19
N TYR A 19 3.41 29.24 18.19
CA TYR A 19 3.86 29.41 16.81
C TYR A 19 3.99 30.92 16.57
N ILE A 20 5.22 31.38 16.37
CA ILE A 20 5.51 32.75 15.93
C ILE A 20 5.05 32.83 14.47
N GLY A 21 4.20 33.81 14.18
CA GLY A 21 3.39 33.89 12.98
C GLY A 21 4.15 33.93 11.65
N GLY A 22 3.42 33.54 10.60
CA GLY A 22 3.84 33.71 9.21
C GLY A 22 3.09 32.82 8.22
N GLY A 23 1.83 33.16 7.89
CA GLY A 23 1.10 32.78 6.66
C GLY A 23 0.90 31.28 6.39
N GLY A 24 -0.34 30.88 6.06
CA GLY A 24 -0.73 29.47 5.79
C GLY A 24 0.11 28.68 4.76
N LYS A 25 1.03 29.31 4.02
CA LYS A 25 2.02 28.63 3.18
C LYS A 25 3.09 27.85 3.96
N ARG A 26 3.45 28.23 5.19
CA ARG A 26 4.46 27.50 5.99
C ARG A 26 3.89 26.26 6.69
N VAL A 27 2.64 26.34 7.14
CA VAL A 27 1.94 25.26 7.85
C VAL A 27 1.80 24.01 6.98
N MET A 28 1.39 24.18 5.72
CA MET A 28 1.24 23.06 4.78
C MET A 28 2.57 22.34 4.50
N LEU A 29 3.68 23.09 4.37
CA LEU A 29 5.00 22.51 4.15
C LEU A 29 5.50 21.74 5.37
N GLU A 30 5.20 22.22 6.58
CA GLU A 30 5.56 21.54 7.83
C GLU A 30 4.78 20.24 7.99
N ILE A 31 3.48 20.26 7.70
CA ILE A 31 2.64 19.06 7.66
C ILE A 31 3.19 18.06 6.64
N PHE A 32 3.45 18.46 5.40
CA PHE A 32 4.00 17.55 4.39
C PHE A 32 5.39 17.04 4.75
N ARG A 33 6.24 17.86 5.37
CA ARG A 33 7.54 17.42 5.88
C ARG A 33 7.38 16.43 7.03
N ALA A 34 6.38 16.60 7.90
CA ALA A 34 6.07 15.61 8.92
C ALA A 34 5.61 14.30 8.26
N LEU A 35 4.68 14.36 7.31
CA LEU A 35 4.15 13.19 6.61
C LEU A 35 5.14 12.51 5.66
N SER A 36 6.22 13.18 5.22
CA SER A 36 7.20 12.57 4.31
C SER A 36 8.16 11.58 4.98
N ASN A 37 8.05 11.35 6.29
CA ASN A 37 8.89 10.41 7.02
C ASN A 37 8.13 9.13 7.32
N GLU A 38 8.71 8.01 6.93
CA GLU A 38 8.12 6.68 7.04
C GLU A 38 7.67 6.35 8.47
N TYR A 39 8.54 6.52 9.48
CA TYR A 39 8.17 6.23 10.87
C TYR A 39 7.00 7.09 11.37
N ARG A 40 6.90 8.36 10.93
CA ARG A 40 5.76 9.22 11.31
C ARG A 40 4.45 8.74 10.67
N LEU A 41 4.48 8.27 9.42
CA LEU A 41 3.31 7.65 8.79
C LEU A 41 2.93 6.33 9.47
N GLN A 42 3.90 5.49 9.82
CA GLN A 42 3.66 4.23 10.55
C GLN A 42 3.05 4.51 11.93
N ILE A 43 3.54 5.51 12.66
CA ILE A 43 2.94 5.96 13.93
C ILE A 43 1.48 6.36 13.69
N MET A 44 1.19 7.20 12.68
CA MET A 44 -0.18 7.61 12.38
C MET A 44 -1.07 6.42 12.02
N GLU A 45 -0.59 5.44 11.26
CA GLU A 45 -1.34 4.22 10.92
C GLU A 45 -1.66 3.39 12.18
N LEU A 46 -0.72 3.28 13.12
CA LEU A 46 -0.94 2.57 14.37
C LEU A 46 -1.93 3.28 15.29
N LEU A 47 -1.93 4.62 15.27
CA LEU A 47 -2.84 5.47 16.05
C LEU A 47 -4.24 5.55 15.43
N TYR A 48 -4.35 5.48 14.10
CA TYR A 48 -5.61 5.36 13.38
C TYR A 48 -6.37 4.09 13.79
N LYS A 49 -5.65 2.98 14.04
CA LYS A 49 -6.27 1.72 14.49
C LYS A 49 -6.81 1.79 15.92
N LYS A 50 -6.09 2.48 16.81
CA LYS A 50 -6.46 2.70 18.22
C LYS A 50 -5.48 3.67 18.88
N GLU A 51 -5.92 4.32 19.94
CA GLU A 51 -5.03 5.06 20.84
C GLU A 51 -3.92 4.16 21.41
N ARG A 52 -2.70 4.70 21.55
CA ARG A 52 -1.55 3.95 22.08
C ARG A 52 -0.71 4.76 23.04
N ARG A 53 -0.04 4.07 23.97
CA ARG A 53 0.98 4.61 24.87
C ARG A 53 2.37 4.54 24.21
N PRO A 54 3.35 5.36 24.66
CA PRO A 54 4.70 5.35 24.12
C PRO A 54 5.34 3.96 23.99
N HIS A 55 5.34 3.18 25.08
CA HIS A 55 5.98 1.85 25.09
C HIS A 55 5.32 0.85 24.13
N GLU A 56 4.03 1.02 23.80
CA GLU A 56 3.35 0.20 22.79
C GLU A 56 3.85 0.54 21.38
N LEU A 57 4.07 1.83 21.10
CA LEU A 57 4.67 2.29 19.85
C LEU A 57 6.15 1.92 19.74
N GLU A 58 6.92 2.04 20.83
CA GLU A 58 8.33 1.61 20.88
C GLU A 58 8.47 0.13 20.51
N LYS A 59 7.60 -0.71 21.08
CA LYS A 59 7.58 -2.15 20.83
C LYS A 59 7.19 -2.47 19.39
N GLU A 60 6.12 -1.85 18.87
CA GLU A 60 5.61 -2.18 17.54
C GLU A 60 6.54 -1.73 16.41
N LEU A 61 7.23 -0.60 16.60
CA LEU A 61 8.12 -0.02 15.59
C LEU A 61 9.60 -0.41 15.79
N GLU A 62 9.90 -1.19 16.82
CA GLU A 62 11.27 -1.56 17.21
C GLU A 62 12.19 -0.33 17.38
N MET A 63 11.64 0.74 17.96
CA MET A 63 12.32 2.03 18.09
C MET A 63 12.78 2.31 19.51
N THR A 64 13.93 2.97 19.64
CA THR A 64 14.34 3.54 20.93
C THR A 64 13.39 4.66 21.35
N ARG A 65 13.19 4.81 22.66
CA ARG A 65 12.40 5.90 23.26
C ARG A 65 12.76 7.29 22.72
N GLY A 66 14.05 7.60 22.67
CA GLY A 66 14.52 8.91 22.18
C GLY A 66 14.23 9.12 20.69
N GLY A 67 14.29 8.06 19.88
CA GLY A 67 13.86 8.09 18.48
C GLY A 67 12.36 8.38 18.37
N LEU A 68 11.54 7.61 19.07
CA LEU A 68 10.09 7.76 19.07
C LEU A 68 9.65 9.16 19.55
N GLU A 69 10.23 9.67 20.65
CA GLU A 69 9.86 10.97 21.21
C GLU A 69 10.11 12.13 20.21
N ARG A 70 11.14 12.02 19.36
CA ARG A 70 11.39 13.01 18.28
C ARG A 70 10.27 13.01 17.24
N HIS A 71 9.82 11.83 16.82
CA HIS A 71 8.73 11.68 15.84
C HIS A 71 7.41 12.15 16.42
N LEU A 72 7.05 11.70 17.63
CA LEU A 72 5.84 12.13 18.33
C LEU A 72 5.81 13.64 18.54
N LYS A 73 6.94 14.24 18.93
CA LYS A 73 7.04 15.69 19.09
C LYS A 73 6.67 16.41 17.80
N GLN A 74 7.25 16.03 16.67
CA GLN A 74 6.97 16.68 15.39
C GLN A 74 5.52 16.50 14.94
N LEU A 75 4.93 15.33 15.18
CA LEU A 75 3.53 15.08 14.88
C LEU A 75 2.59 15.93 15.76
N VAL A 76 2.90 16.09 17.05
CA VAL A 76 2.15 16.98 17.97
C VAL A 76 2.33 18.44 17.56
N ASP A 77 3.56 18.86 17.24
CA ASP A 77 3.87 20.23 16.82
C ASP A 77 3.18 20.60 15.48
N CYS A 78 2.79 19.60 14.67
CA CYS A 78 2.00 19.77 13.45
C CYS A 78 0.50 19.53 13.65
N GLU A 79 0.06 19.31 14.90
CA GLU A 79 -1.34 19.02 15.26
C GLU A 79 -1.93 17.78 14.54
N LEU A 80 -1.07 16.86 14.09
CA LEU A 80 -1.47 15.61 13.43
C LEU A 80 -1.86 14.52 14.44
N ILE A 81 -1.34 14.62 15.66
CA ILE A 81 -1.68 13.72 16.76
C ILE A 81 -1.91 14.54 18.04
N GLN A 82 -2.74 14.00 18.92
CA GLN A 82 -3.00 14.56 20.22
C GLN A 82 -2.25 13.77 21.30
N LYS A 83 -1.88 14.47 22.39
CA LYS A 83 -1.22 13.88 23.56
C LYS A 83 -2.08 14.12 24.79
N VAL A 84 -2.62 13.05 25.36
CA VAL A 84 -3.48 13.11 26.55
C VAL A 84 -2.75 12.52 27.75
N SER A 85 -2.63 13.31 28.82
CA SER A 85 -2.09 12.85 30.10
C SER A 85 -3.24 12.43 31.02
N PHE A 86 -3.10 11.29 31.69
CA PHE A 86 -4.09 10.77 32.64
C PHE A 86 -3.41 10.12 33.84
N ILE A 87 -4.12 9.96 34.95
CA ILE A 87 -3.61 9.26 36.13
C ILE A 87 -4.12 7.83 36.12
N GLU A 88 -3.19 6.89 36.26
CA GLU A 88 -3.50 5.46 36.41
C GLU A 88 -2.61 4.89 37.50
N SER A 89 -3.22 4.23 38.49
CA SER A 89 -2.52 3.68 39.67
C SER A 89 -1.64 4.71 40.38
N GLY A 90 -2.14 5.94 40.51
CA GLY A 90 -1.42 7.04 41.17
C GLY A 90 -0.22 7.60 40.39
N ARG A 91 -0.01 7.17 39.14
CA ARG A 91 1.09 7.64 38.28
C ARG A 91 0.54 8.34 37.05
N ALA A 92 1.19 9.44 36.66
CA ALA A 92 0.90 10.09 35.39
C ALA A 92 1.33 9.18 34.23
N LYS A 93 0.40 9.00 33.28
CA LYS A 93 0.55 8.24 32.04
C LYS A 93 0.17 9.12 30.87
N VAL A 94 0.59 8.72 29.68
CA VAL A 94 0.29 9.43 28.43
C VAL A 94 -0.22 8.45 27.40
N ARG A 95 -1.23 8.87 26.63
CA ARG A 95 -1.69 8.23 25.40
C ARG A 95 -1.64 9.24 24.26
N TYR A 96 -1.51 8.69 23.06
CA TYR A 96 -1.58 9.42 21.81
C TYR A 96 -2.74 8.87 20.97
N SER A 97 -3.36 9.76 20.21
CA SER A 97 -4.41 9.50 19.24
C SER A 97 -4.19 10.41 18.02
N LEU A 98 -4.80 10.11 16.88
CA LEU A 98 -4.90 11.12 15.83
C LEU A 98 -5.74 12.31 16.31
N SER A 99 -5.51 13.49 15.74
CA SER A 99 -6.51 14.56 15.80
C SER A 99 -7.67 14.24 14.87
N GLU A 100 -8.85 14.80 15.13
CA GLU A 100 -10.05 14.57 14.32
C GLU A 100 -9.80 14.95 12.84
N GLU A 101 -9.14 16.08 12.60
CA GLU A 101 -8.78 16.54 11.26
C GLU A 101 -7.77 15.62 10.58
N ALA A 102 -6.79 15.10 11.34
CA ALA A 102 -5.80 14.17 10.80
C ALA A 102 -6.41 12.79 10.53
N GLU A 103 -7.38 12.35 11.31
CA GLU A 103 -8.10 11.10 11.10
C GLU A 103 -8.92 11.15 9.80
N GLU A 104 -9.70 12.22 9.58
CA GLU A 104 -10.39 12.44 8.30
C GLU A 104 -9.44 12.49 7.12
N PHE A 105 -8.31 13.19 7.26
CA PHE A 105 -7.29 13.27 6.23
C PHE A 105 -6.70 11.90 5.92
N PHE A 106 -6.35 11.13 6.95
CA PHE A 106 -5.74 9.82 6.82
C PHE A 106 -6.70 8.83 6.13
N GLU A 107 -8.00 8.89 6.45
CA GLU A 107 -9.01 8.08 5.76
C GLU A 107 -9.07 8.39 4.27
N LYS A 108 -9.15 9.67 3.89
CA LYS A 108 -9.17 10.09 2.48
C LYS A 108 -7.91 9.63 1.73
N VAL A 109 -6.73 9.74 2.36
CA VAL A 109 -5.47 9.27 1.76
C VAL A 109 -5.46 7.76 1.57
N LYS A 110 -5.99 7.00 2.53
CA LYS A 110 -6.09 5.55 2.45
C LYS A 110 -7.02 5.11 1.32
N GLU A 111 -8.20 5.72 1.17
CA GLU A 111 -9.12 5.47 0.05
C GLU A 111 -8.48 5.76 -1.31
N LEU A 112 -7.78 6.89 -1.44
CA LEU A 112 -7.06 7.26 -2.66
C LEU A 112 -5.93 6.27 -2.97
N THR A 113 -5.20 5.84 -1.94
CA THR A 113 -4.11 4.86 -2.07
C THR A 113 -4.66 3.51 -2.51
N ASP A 114 -5.75 3.05 -1.93
CA ASP A 114 -6.42 1.81 -2.32
C ASP A 114 -6.90 1.86 -3.77
N THR A 115 -7.49 2.99 -4.17
CA THR A 115 -7.91 3.22 -5.56
C THR A 115 -6.71 3.21 -6.51
N PHE A 116 -5.62 3.88 -6.14
CA PHE A 116 -4.39 3.95 -6.94
C PHE A 116 -3.71 2.58 -7.08
N VAL A 117 -3.67 1.78 -6.00
CA VAL A 117 -3.11 0.42 -6.02
C VAL A 117 -4.00 -0.51 -6.84
N ARG A 118 -5.33 -0.42 -6.71
CA ARG A 118 -6.28 -1.24 -7.50
C ARG A 118 -6.19 -0.92 -8.99
N THR A 119 -6.13 0.36 -9.37
CA THR A 119 -6.00 0.79 -10.76
C THR A 119 -4.66 0.41 -11.39
N ARG A 120 -3.60 0.21 -10.60
CA ARG A 120 -2.33 -0.38 -11.08
C ARG A 120 -2.36 -1.92 -11.15
N LYS A 121 -3.09 -2.60 -10.26
CA LYS A 121 -3.09 -4.07 -10.17
C LYS A 121 -3.99 -4.78 -11.22
N THR A 122 -4.85 -4.07 -11.93
CA THR A 122 -5.71 -4.60 -13.02
C THR A 122 -6.10 -3.44 -13.95
N PRO A 123 -6.23 -3.53 -15.30
CA PRO A 123 -6.10 -4.61 -16.29
C PRO A 123 -5.13 -4.29 -17.47
N ARG A 124 -4.24 -3.29 -17.35
CA ARG A 124 -3.39 -2.84 -18.48
C ARG A 124 -2.35 -3.90 -18.88
N ASP A 125 -1.67 -4.48 -17.91
CA ASP A 125 -0.66 -5.52 -18.15
C ASP A 125 -1.27 -6.83 -18.68
N LYS A 126 -2.41 -7.26 -18.13
CA LYS A 126 -3.09 -8.48 -18.61
C LYS A 126 -3.60 -8.33 -20.05
N ARG A 127 -4.14 -7.17 -20.43
CA ARG A 127 -4.59 -6.92 -21.81
C ARG A 127 -3.43 -6.86 -22.79
N GLU A 128 -2.29 -6.29 -22.38
CA GLU A 128 -1.09 -6.27 -23.20
C GLU A 128 -0.47 -7.68 -23.35
N GLN A 129 -0.44 -8.46 -22.28
CA GLN A 129 -0.01 -9.86 -22.30
C GLN A 129 -0.93 -10.73 -23.17
N ILE A 130 -2.26 -10.57 -23.07
CA ILE A 130 -3.22 -11.27 -23.94
C ILE A 130 -2.96 -10.91 -25.41
N LYS A 131 -2.75 -9.63 -25.74
CA LYS A 131 -2.44 -9.21 -27.12
C LYS A 131 -1.12 -9.79 -27.65
N LEU A 132 -0.11 -9.91 -26.78
CA LEU A 132 1.16 -10.55 -27.13
C LEU A 132 0.97 -12.04 -27.43
N LEU A 133 0.25 -12.75 -26.55
CA LEU A 133 -0.05 -14.17 -26.72
C LEU A 133 -0.90 -14.41 -27.99
N GLU A 134 -1.93 -13.60 -28.25
CA GLU A 134 -2.71 -13.65 -29.50
C GLU A 134 -1.82 -13.47 -30.74
N THR A 135 -0.84 -12.57 -30.67
CA THR A 135 0.12 -12.34 -31.76
C THR A 135 1.06 -13.53 -31.97
N GLN A 136 1.50 -14.18 -30.88
CA GLN A 136 2.32 -15.39 -30.94
C GLN A 136 1.54 -16.55 -31.55
N VAL A 137 0.30 -16.79 -31.11
CA VAL A 137 -0.59 -17.82 -31.68
C VAL A 137 -0.76 -17.61 -33.18
N ARG A 138 -1.05 -16.38 -33.62
CA ARG A 138 -1.19 -16.07 -35.06
C ARG A 138 0.08 -16.38 -35.85
N THR A 139 1.23 -15.91 -35.37
CA THR A 139 2.53 -16.16 -36.01
C THR A 139 2.84 -17.65 -36.13
N LEU A 140 2.45 -18.42 -35.10
CA LEU A 140 2.67 -19.85 -35.06
C LEU A 140 1.76 -20.60 -36.05
N TYR A 141 0.50 -20.19 -36.21
CA TYR A 141 -0.37 -20.70 -37.27
C TYR A 141 0.18 -20.42 -38.67
N GLU A 142 0.64 -19.18 -38.92
CA GLU A 142 1.27 -18.81 -40.20
C GLU A 142 2.51 -19.67 -40.49
N SER A 143 3.32 -19.93 -39.46
CA SER A 143 4.51 -20.78 -39.56
C SER A 143 4.16 -22.26 -39.83
N ILE A 144 3.12 -22.79 -39.19
CA ILE A 144 2.60 -24.14 -39.46
C ILE A 144 2.11 -24.26 -40.90
N GLU A 145 1.38 -23.26 -41.41
CA GLU A 145 0.91 -23.26 -42.80
C GLU A 145 2.06 -23.27 -43.80
N GLU A 146 3.10 -22.47 -43.57
CA GLU A 146 4.30 -22.44 -44.40
C GLU A 146 5.01 -23.80 -44.41
N VAL A 147 5.15 -24.45 -43.24
CA VAL A 147 5.76 -25.77 -43.13
C VAL A 147 4.91 -26.85 -43.83
N ASN A 148 3.59 -26.79 -43.72
CA ASN A 148 2.69 -27.68 -44.47
C ASN A 148 2.85 -27.49 -45.99
N ARG A 149 3.03 -26.25 -46.45
CA ARG A 149 3.26 -25.96 -47.88
C ARG A 149 4.60 -26.55 -48.35
N ARG A 150 5.68 -26.27 -47.62
CA ARG A 150 7.01 -26.80 -47.94
C ARG A 150 7.05 -28.32 -47.99
N PHE A 151 6.30 -29.00 -47.12
CA PHE A 151 6.19 -30.46 -47.15
C PHE A 151 5.46 -30.94 -48.41
N LYS A 152 4.33 -30.31 -48.76
CA LYS A 152 3.59 -30.63 -50.00
C LYS A 152 4.42 -30.41 -51.25
N ASP A 153 5.24 -29.37 -51.27
CA ASP A 153 6.11 -29.02 -52.38
C ASP A 153 7.38 -29.90 -52.44
N GLY A 154 7.58 -30.80 -51.48
CA GLY A 154 8.76 -31.67 -51.39
C GLY A 154 10.04 -30.94 -50.97
N ASN A 155 9.94 -29.70 -50.48
CA ASN A 155 11.07 -28.87 -50.05
C ASN A 155 11.65 -29.29 -48.69
N ILE A 156 10.93 -30.10 -47.93
CA ILE A 156 11.38 -30.67 -46.64
C ILE A 156 11.00 -32.15 -46.57
N THR A 157 11.83 -32.93 -45.87
CA THR A 157 11.60 -34.36 -45.64
C THR A 157 10.50 -34.60 -44.60
N GLU A 158 9.92 -35.80 -44.61
CA GLU A 158 8.94 -36.22 -43.59
C GLU A 158 9.49 -36.13 -42.16
N ARG A 159 10.77 -36.48 -41.98
CA ARG A 159 11.45 -36.38 -40.68
C ARG A 159 11.58 -34.93 -40.21
N GLU A 160 11.95 -34.02 -41.11
CA GLU A 160 12.02 -32.58 -40.80
C GLU A 160 10.63 -32.01 -40.49
N TYR A 161 9.63 -32.39 -41.26
CA TYR A 161 8.24 -31.99 -41.05
C TYR A 161 7.70 -32.41 -39.67
N ILE A 162 7.94 -33.66 -39.25
CA ILE A 162 7.53 -34.16 -37.93
C ILE A 162 8.25 -33.38 -36.82
N ASN A 163 9.58 -33.24 -36.91
CA ASN A 163 10.37 -32.52 -35.90
C ASN A 163 9.91 -31.06 -35.72
N ILE A 164 9.62 -30.37 -36.83
CA ILE A 164 9.17 -28.97 -36.77
C ILE A 164 7.77 -28.88 -36.15
N LYS A 165 6.85 -29.80 -36.50
CA LYS A 165 5.51 -29.83 -35.89
C LYS A 165 5.52 -30.17 -34.40
N GLU A 166 6.41 -31.05 -33.96
CA GLU A 166 6.61 -31.31 -32.53
C GLU A 166 7.09 -30.07 -31.77
N GLY A 167 7.95 -29.26 -32.39
CA GLY A 167 8.35 -27.95 -31.86
C GLY A 167 7.16 -27.02 -31.65
N TYR A 168 6.37 -26.81 -32.70
CA TYR A 168 5.19 -25.94 -32.62
C TYR A 168 4.12 -26.42 -31.64
N LEU A 169 3.97 -27.74 -31.47
CA LEU A 169 3.05 -28.29 -30.49
C LEU A 169 3.49 -27.95 -29.05
N LYS A 170 4.80 -27.96 -28.76
CA LYS A 170 5.33 -27.55 -27.45
C LYS A 170 5.08 -26.07 -27.19
N ASP A 171 5.37 -25.23 -28.17
CA ASP A 171 5.15 -23.79 -28.09
C ASP A 171 3.66 -23.45 -27.87
N LEU A 172 2.74 -24.16 -28.54
CA LEU A 172 1.29 -24.04 -28.32
C LEU A 172 0.88 -24.39 -26.89
N ILE A 173 1.41 -25.50 -26.35
CA ILE A 173 1.13 -25.93 -24.98
C ILE A 173 1.62 -24.89 -23.95
N GLU A 174 2.76 -24.25 -24.19
CA GLU A 174 3.28 -23.19 -23.33
C GLU A 174 2.38 -21.95 -23.37
N ILE A 175 1.99 -21.50 -24.57
CA ILE A 175 1.06 -20.39 -24.74
C ILE A 175 -0.29 -20.66 -24.08
N GLU A 176 -0.85 -21.87 -24.22
CA GLU A 176 -2.11 -22.25 -23.58
C GLU A 176 -2.02 -22.24 -22.05
N LYS A 177 -0.89 -22.68 -21.48
CA LYS A 177 -0.65 -22.60 -20.02
C LYS A 177 -0.61 -21.16 -19.54
N GLU A 178 0.09 -20.29 -20.26
CA GLU A 178 0.16 -18.86 -19.91
C GLU A 178 -1.20 -18.18 -20.03
N MET A 179 -1.96 -18.46 -21.09
CA MET A 179 -3.33 -17.97 -21.24
C MET A 179 -4.24 -18.44 -20.10
N ALA A 180 -4.15 -19.71 -19.69
CA ALA A 180 -4.94 -20.26 -18.59
C ALA A 180 -4.65 -19.54 -17.26
N GLN A 181 -3.38 -19.23 -16.99
CA GLN A 181 -2.96 -18.48 -15.79
C GLN A 181 -3.50 -17.04 -15.78
N LEU A 182 -3.63 -16.41 -16.96
CA LEU A 182 -4.14 -15.04 -17.07
C LEU A 182 -5.65 -14.94 -16.90
N VAL A 183 -6.38 -15.98 -17.32
CA VAL A 183 -7.86 -16.05 -17.32
C VAL A 183 -8.43 -16.56 -15.98
N GLN A 184 -7.69 -17.35 -15.19
CA GLN A 184 -8.18 -17.82 -13.89
C GLN A 184 -8.33 -16.66 -12.86
N PRO A 185 -9.53 -16.41 -12.32
CA PRO A 185 -9.71 -15.49 -11.21
C PRO A 185 -9.26 -16.16 -9.91
N GLY A 186 -8.04 -15.86 -9.48
CA GLY A 186 -7.69 -15.91 -8.05
C GLY A 186 -7.48 -17.28 -7.39
N SER A 187 -6.90 -18.28 -8.06
CA SER A 187 -6.24 -19.36 -7.32
C SER A 187 -4.81 -18.95 -6.97
N ARG A 188 -4.67 -18.09 -5.96
CA ARG A 188 -3.45 -18.12 -5.15
C ARG A 188 -3.50 -19.45 -4.38
N THR A 189 -2.56 -20.32 -4.65
CA THR A 189 -2.20 -21.42 -3.75
C THR A 189 -1.84 -20.81 -2.40
N ASP A 190 -2.56 -21.24 -1.36
CA ASP A 190 -2.18 -21.10 0.04
C ASP A 190 -0.82 -21.76 0.33
#